data_AF-A0A916YTR8-F1
#
_entry.id   AF-A0A916YTR8-F1
#
_cell.length_a   1.000
_cell.length_b   1.000
_cell.length_c   1.000
_cell.angle_alpha   90.00
_cell.angle_beta   90.00
_cell.angle_gamma   90.00
#
_symmetry.space_group_name_H-M   'P 1'
#
loop_
_entity.id
_entity.type
_entity.pdbx_description
1 polymer ?
#
loop_
_entity_poly.entity_id
_entity_poly.type
_entity_poly.pdbx_seq_one_letter_code
_entity_poly.pdbx_strand_id
1 'polypeptide(L)'
;MRLAGTLMGALACMALALPAAAQDKPADPQEADAVCLAFTALLAGQSDEKLQAAGTMGTLYYIGKLKARDPDIDLTATMRGSVEALKTGNREMIAKRCGMEFQQVGDELRQAGAALKSED
;
A
#
# COMPACT_ATOMS: atom_id res chain seq x y z
N MET A 1 11.02 -60.80 -45.07
CA MET A 1 12.40 -60.90 -44.53
C MET A 1 12.76 -59.54 -43.94
N ARG A 2 13.36 -59.53 -42.74
CA ARG A 2 13.65 -58.40 -41.81
C ARG A 2 14.57 -57.31 -42.44
N LEU A 3 14.59 -56.03 -42.05
CA LEU A 3 15.13 -55.40 -40.81
C LEU A 3 14.67 -53.91 -40.79
N ALA A 4 14.05 -53.38 -39.72
CA ALA A 4 14.66 -52.78 -38.52
C ALA A 4 15.52 -51.53 -38.80
N GLY A 5 15.08 -50.37 -38.29
CA GLY A 5 15.79 -49.09 -38.40
C GLY A 5 15.14 -47.97 -37.57
N THR A 6 15.08 -48.18 -36.25
CA THR A 6 14.74 -47.22 -35.21
C THR A 6 15.66 -45.99 -35.22
N LEU A 7 15.11 -44.78 -35.22
CA LEU A 7 15.76 -43.57 -34.68
C LEU A 7 14.68 -42.63 -34.11
N MET A 8 14.09 -43.11 -33.02
CA MET A 8 13.22 -42.34 -32.14
C MET A 8 14.13 -41.47 -31.25
N GLY A 9 14.43 -40.26 -31.73
CA GLY A 9 15.19 -39.26 -30.99
C GLY A 9 14.39 -38.82 -29.77
N ALA A 10 14.74 -39.35 -28.60
CA ALA A 10 14.21 -38.93 -27.31
C ALA A 10 14.70 -37.52 -26.99
N LEU A 11 13.94 -36.50 -27.40
CA LEU A 11 14.06 -35.15 -26.86
C LEU A 11 13.49 -35.18 -25.44
N ALA A 12 14.36 -35.45 -24.46
CA ALA A 12 14.04 -35.33 -23.05
C ALA A 12 13.77 -33.86 -22.71
N CYS A 13 12.51 -33.46 -22.73
CA CYS A 13 12.04 -32.23 -22.11
C CYS A 13 12.22 -32.35 -20.59
N MET A 14 13.41 -31.95 -20.11
CA MET A 14 13.65 -31.65 -18.71
C MET A 14 12.80 -30.43 -18.33
N ALA A 15 11.55 -30.69 -17.95
CA ALA A 15 10.68 -29.71 -17.32
C ALA A 15 11.30 -29.34 -15.96
N LEU A 16 12.07 -28.26 -15.95
CA LEU A 16 12.41 -27.53 -14.74
C LEU A 16 11.09 -27.14 -14.05
N ALA A 17 10.76 -27.84 -12.98
CA ALA A 17 9.72 -27.41 -12.06
C ALA A 17 10.23 -26.12 -11.38
N LEU A 18 9.99 -24.97 -12.01
CA LEU A 18 10.17 -23.70 -11.33
C LEU A 18 9.21 -23.70 -10.13
N PRO A 19 9.70 -23.42 -8.91
CA PRO A 19 8.80 -23.16 -7.80
C PRO A 19 7.93 -21.97 -8.21
N ALA A 20 6.62 -22.16 -8.21
CA ALA A 20 5.69 -21.06 -8.38
C ALA A 20 6.00 -20.05 -7.27
N ALA A 21 6.62 -18.93 -7.64
CA ALA A 21 6.78 -17.81 -6.74
C ALA A 21 5.36 -17.45 -6.28
N ALA A 22 5.09 -17.61 -4.99
CA ALA A 22 3.85 -17.15 -4.39
C ALA A 22 3.74 -15.67 -4.75
N GLN A 23 2.82 -15.35 -5.66
CA GLN A 23 2.56 -13.96 -6.02
C GLN A 23 1.87 -13.36 -4.81
N ASP A 24 2.58 -12.48 -4.10
CA ASP A 24 1.97 -11.65 -3.05
C ASP A 24 0.72 -11.01 -3.65
N LYS A 25 -0.44 -11.40 -3.15
CA LYS A 25 -1.70 -10.83 -3.57
C LYS A 25 -1.60 -9.32 -3.31
N PRO A 26 -1.91 -8.45 -4.30
CA PRO A 26 -1.92 -7.02 -4.06
C PRO A 26 -2.76 -6.74 -2.82
N ALA A 27 -2.18 -6.05 -1.84
CA ALA A 27 -2.92 -5.67 -0.64
C ALA A 27 -4.18 -4.93 -1.07
N ASP A 28 -5.31 -5.24 -0.45
CA ASP A 28 -6.55 -4.52 -0.70
C ASP A 28 -6.29 -3.02 -0.48
N PRO A 29 -6.57 -2.13 -1.46
CA PRO A 29 -6.40 -0.70 -1.29
C PRO A 29 -7.07 -0.14 -0.03
N GLN A 30 -8.20 -0.72 0.39
CA GLN A 30 -8.89 -0.34 1.62
C GLN A 30 -8.10 -0.74 2.87
N GLU A 31 -7.55 -1.95 2.91
CA GLU A 31 -6.66 -2.40 4.00
C GLU A 31 -5.38 -1.56 4.06
N ALA A 32 -4.81 -1.24 2.90
CA ALA A 32 -3.63 -0.40 2.82
C ALA A 32 -3.90 1.00 3.42
N ASP A 33 -5.00 1.63 3.03
CA ASP A 33 -5.41 2.94 3.56
C ASP A 33 -5.77 2.87 5.05
N ALA A 34 -6.35 1.77 5.52
CA ALA A 34 -6.65 1.53 6.93
C ALA A 34 -5.38 1.48 7.80
N VAL A 35 -4.32 0.81 7.31
CA VAL A 35 -3.00 0.82 7.96
C VAL A 35 -2.41 2.23 8.00
N CYS A 36 -2.53 2.98 6.91
CA CYS A 36 -2.05 4.36 6.88
C CYS A 36 -2.83 5.28 7.81
N LEU A 37 -4.15 5.15 7.88
CA LEU A 37 -5.00 5.84 8.84
C LEU A 37 -4.55 5.57 10.28
N ALA A 38 -4.36 4.30 10.63
CA ALA A 38 -3.93 3.93 11.97
C ALA A 38 -2.52 4.48 12.29
N PHE A 39 -1.59 4.45 11.33
CA PHE A 39 -0.26 5.03 11.48
C PHE A 39 -0.31 6.55 11.71
N THR A 40 -1.05 7.29 10.89
CA THR A 40 -1.15 8.76 11.03
C THR A 40 -1.92 9.18 12.27
N ALA A 41 -2.90 8.38 12.72
CA ALA A 41 -3.60 8.61 13.98
C ALA A 41 -2.66 8.46 15.19
N LEU A 42 -1.73 7.49 15.16
CA LEU A 42 -0.68 7.36 16.18
C LEU A 42 0.29 8.56 16.17
N LEU A 43 0.60 9.10 14.99
CA LEU A 43 1.39 10.34 14.88
C LEU A 43 0.64 11.56 15.44
N ALA A 44 -0.67 11.64 15.21
CA ALA A 44 -1.51 12.72 15.73
C ALA A 44 -1.58 12.72 17.27
N GLY A 45 -1.30 11.58 17.92
CA GLY A 45 -1.21 11.46 19.38
C GLY A 45 0.17 11.75 19.96
N GLN A 46 1.17 12.09 19.15
CA GLN A 46 2.52 12.41 19.65
C GLN A 46 2.56 13.81 20.26
N SER A 47 3.48 14.03 21.20
CA SER A 47 3.72 15.33 21.83
C SER A 47 4.58 16.27 20.99
N ASP A 48 5.29 15.74 19.99
CA ASP A 48 6.04 16.56 19.04
C ASP A 48 5.06 17.27 18.09
N GLU A 49 5.06 18.60 18.10
CA GLU A 49 4.09 19.42 17.35
C GLU A 49 4.13 19.16 15.84
N LYS A 50 5.31 18.90 15.28
CA LYS A 50 5.48 18.64 13.85
C LYS A 50 4.88 17.29 13.48
N LEU A 51 5.14 16.26 14.28
CA LEU A 51 4.54 14.94 14.10
C LEU A 51 3.03 14.97 14.33
N GLN A 52 2.56 15.71 15.33
CA GLN A 52 1.15 15.89 15.61
C GLN A 52 0.40 16.53 14.44
N ALA A 53 0.95 17.62 13.88
CA ALA A 53 0.36 18.30 12.73
C ALA A 53 0.35 17.41 11.48
N ALA A 54 1.46 16.75 11.18
CA ALA A 54 1.55 15.81 10.07
C ALA A 54 0.59 14.63 10.23
N GLY A 55 0.49 14.06 11.44
CA GLY A 55 -0.42 12.98 11.78
C GLY A 55 -1.89 13.39 11.66
N THR A 56 -2.24 14.60 12.10
CA THR A 56 -3.61 15.14 11.98
C THR A 56 -4.03 15.28 10.52
N MET A 57 -3.17 15.88 9.69
CA MET A 57 -3.46 16.05 8.25
C MET A 57 -3.49 14.72 7.51
N GLY A 58 -2.55 13.81 7.81
CA GLY A 58 -2.54 12.47 7.25
C GLY A 58 -3.80 11.68 7.62
N THR A 59 -4.26 11.80 8.88
CA THR A 59 -5.49 11.16 9.36
C THR A 59 -6.69 11.64 8.56
N LEU A 60 -6.84 12.95 8.35
CA LEU A 60 -7.94 13.50 7.55
C LEU A 60 -7.90 13.00 6.08
N TYR A 61 -6.71 12.95 5.48
CA TYR A 61 -6.53 12.44 4.13
C TYR A 61 -6.99 10.97 4.00
N TYR A 62 -6.50 10.08 4.86
CA TYR A 62 -6.84 8.66 4.79
C TYR A 62 -8.30 8.37 5.22
N ILE A 63 -8.88 9.15 6.14
CA ILE A 63 -10.33 9.10 6.40
C ILE A 63 -11.11 9.44 5.14
N GLY A 64 -10.71 10.50 4.43
CA GLY A 64 -11.35 10.92 3.18
C GLY A 64 -11.35 9.81 2.13
N LYS A 65 -10.21 9.16 1.90
CA LYS A 65 -10.10 8.03 0.96
C LYS A 65 -11.00 6.85 1.35
N LEU A 66 -11.02 6.49 2.62
CA LEU A 66 -11.84 5.37 3.10
C LEU A 66 -13.33 5.68 2.96
N LYS A 67 -13.77 6.87 3.41
CA LYS A 67 -15.16 7.29 3.30
C LYS A 67 -15.64 7.50 1.87
N ALA A 68 -14.75 7.86 0.95
CA ALA A 68 -15.08 7.93 -0.47
C ALA A 68 -15.41 6.57 -1.09
N ARG A 69 -14.84 5.47 -0.55
CA ARG A 69 -15.13 4.10 -0.99
C ARG A 69 -16.28 3.47 -0.24
N ASP A 70 -16.34 3.71 1.07
CA ASP A 70 -17.35 3.19 1.98
C ASP A 70 -17.79 4.30 2.95
N PRO A 71 -18.90 4.99 2.66
CA PRO A 71 -19.40 6.09 3.50
C PRO A 71 -19.73 5.66 4.94
N ASP A 72 -20.17 4.41 5.10
CA ASP A 72 -20.67 3.83 6.34
C ASP A 72 -19.59 3.10 7.15
N ILE A 73 -18.33 3.16 6.69
CA ILE A 73 -17.20 2.48 7.33
C ILE A 73 -17.07 2.80 8.83
N ASP A 74 -16.97 1.75 9.66
CA ASP A 74 -16.60 1.88 11.07
C ASP A 74 -15.09 2.10 11.19
N LEU A 75 -14.68 3.38 11.22
CA LEU A 75 -13.29 3.77 11.35
C LEU A 75 -12.60 3.17 12.59
N THR A 76 -13.34 2.99 13.69
CA THR A 76 -12.76 2.43 14.92
C THR A 76 -12.44 0.96 14.74
N ALA A 77 -13.38 0.18 14.18
CA ALA A 77 -13.15 -1.23 13.87
C ALA A 77 -12.04 -1.40 12.83
N THR A 78 -12.04 -0.59 11.77
CA THR A 78 -11.02 -0.57 10.72
C THR A 78 -9.62 -0.29 11.27
N MET A 79 -9.47 0.74 12.12
CA MET A 79 -8.18 1.03 12.75
C MET A 79 -7.73 -0.09 13.68
N ARG A 80 -8.64 -0.66 14.49
CA ARG A 80 -8.33 -1.80 15.38
C ARG A 80 -7.82 -3.01 14.60
N GLY A 81 -8.43 -3.34 13.47
CA GLY A 81 -7.98 -4.41 12.57
C GLY A 81 -6.58 -4.14 12.00
N SER A 82 -6.21 -2.87 11.84
CA SER A 82 -4.93 -2.46 11.27
C SER A 82 -3.78 -2.35 12.29
N VAL A 83 -4.08 -2.38 13.59
CA VAL A 83 -3.06 -2.29 14.65
C VAL A 83 -2.05 -3.44 14.57
N GLU A 84 -2.49 -4.64 14.21
CA GLU A 84 -1.58 -5.80 14.17
C GLU A 84 -0.53 -5.66 13.08
N ALA A 85 -0.92 -5.12 11.91
CA ALA A 85 0.02 -4.79 10.84
C ALA A 85 1.05 -3.74 11.27
N LEU A 86 0.68 -2.81 12.16
CA LEU A 86 1.61 -1.83 12.73
C LEU A 86 2.55 -2.42 13.81
N LYS A 87 2.16 -3.52 14.45
CA LYS A 87 2.97 -4.19 15.48
C LYS A 87 3.96 -5.17 14.87
N THR A 88 3.48 -6.00 13.95
CA THR A 88 4.25 -7.11 13.36
C THR A 88 4.89 -6.74 12.03
N GLY A 89 4.34 -5.73 11.34
CA GLY A 89 4.88 -5.24 10.08
C GLY A 89 6.12 -4.36 10.25
N ASN A 90 6.83 -4.18 9.14
CA ASN A 90 7.94 -3.25 9.08
C ASN A 90 7.41 -1.81 9.14
N ARG A 91 7.44 -1.21 10.33
CA ARG A 91 6.97 0.17 10.59
C ARG A 91 7.64 1.21 9.70
N GLU A 92 8.93 1.04 9.40
CA GLU A 92 9.66 1.95 8.52
C GLU A 92 9.10 1.90 7.10
N MET A 93 8.81 0.70 6.60
CA MET A 93 8.18 0.52 5.28
C MET A 93 6.76 1.13 5.25
N ILE A 94 5.97 0.94 6.31
CA ILE A 94 4.63 1.53 6.43
C ILE A 94 4.73 3.06 6.44
N ALA A 95 5.61 3.61 7.29
CA ALA A 95 5.83 5.05 7.38
C ALA A 95 6.27 5.63 6.03
N LYS A 96 7.20 4.96 5.34
CA LYS A 96 7.67 5.36 4.01
C LYS A 96 6.52 5.35 3.00
N ARG A 97 5.75 4.27 2.91
CA ARG A 97 4.64 4.17 1.94
C ARG A 97 3.58 5.23 2.20
N CYS A 98 3.06 5.29 3.43
CA CYS A 98 2.00 6.21 3.80
C CYS A 98 2.44 7.68 3.72
N GLY A 99 3.71 7.95 4.07
CA GLY A 99 4.31 9.27 3.99
C GLY A 99 4.57 9.72 2.55
N MET A 100 5.07 8.84 1.67
CA MET A 100 5.31 9.18 0.25
C MET A 100 4.02 9.56 -0.46
N GLU A 101 2.95 8.78 -0.28
CA GLU A 101 1.66 9.10 -0.90
C GLU A 101 1.10 10.43 -0.38
N PHE A 102 1.12 10.64 0.94
CA PHE A 102 0.64 11.88 1.54
C PHE A 102 1.48 13.09 1.10
N GLN A 103 2.81 12.92 0.99
CA GLN A 103 3.71 13.95 0.49
C GLN A 103 3.41 14.29 -0.97
N GLN A 104 3.21 13.28 -1.83
CA GLN A 104 2.88 13.48 -3.24
C GLN A 104 1.61 14.35 -3.39
N VAL A 105 0.54 14.01 -2.67
CA VAL A 105 -0.69 14.81 -2.70
C VAL A 105 -0.46 16.22 -2.17
N GLY A 106 0.37 16.37 -1.13
CA GLY A 106 0.78 17.68 -0.64
C GLY A 106 1.53 18.51 -1.69
N ASP A 107 2.38 17.89 -2.50
CA ASP A 107 3.12 18.55 -3.58
C ASP A 107 2.18 18.95 -4.73
N GLU A 108 1.23 18.09 -5.11
CA GLU A 108 0.19 18.39 -6.09
C GLU A 108 -0.67 19.59 -5.64
N LEU A 109 -1.10 19.63 -4.38
CA LEU A 109 -1.87 20.74 -3.83
C LEU A 109 -1.09 22.07 -3.83
N ARG A 110 0.22 22.03 -3.52
CA ARG A 110 1.08 23.23 -3.58
C ARG A 110 1.21 23.75 -5.00
N GLN A 111 1.40 22.86 -5.97
CA GLN A 111 1.50 23.22 -7.39
C GLN A 111 0.19 23.84 -7.88
N ALA A 112 -0.96 23.23 -7.55
CA ALA A 112 -2.27 23.79 -7.89
C ALA A 112 -2.48 25.17 -7.27
N GLY A 113 -2.16 25.35 -5.98
CA GLY A 113 -2.26 26.64 -5.30
C GLY A 113 -1.33 27.71 -5.89
N ALA A 114 -0.14 27.32 -6.37
CA ALA A 114 0.77 28.24 -7.05
C ALA A 114 0.23 28.66 -8.43
N ALA A 115 -0.40 27.75 -9.16
CA ALA A 115 -1.05 28.06 -10.44
C ALA A 115 -2.20 29.07 -10.26
N LEU A 116 -3.08 28.87 -9.28
CA LEU A 116 -4.20 29.78 -9.01
C LEU A 116 -3.73 31.20 -8.69
N LYS A 117 -2.65 31.36 -7.88
CA LYS A 117 -2.07 32.68 -7.58
C LYS A 117 -1.52 33.43 -8.79
N SER A 118 -1.24 32.73 -9.89
CA SER A 118 -0.78 33.36 -11.13
C SER A 118 -1.93 33.80 -12.04
N GLU A 119 -3.16 33.42 -11.70
CA GLU A 119 -4.39 33.82 -12.40
C GLU A 119 -5.12 34.99 -11.72
N ASP A 120 -4.73 35.35 -10.48
CA ASP A 120 -5.17 36.56 -9.74
C ASP A 120 -4.36 37.81 -10.11
#